data_AF-A0A3B3H7U1-F1
#
_entry.id   AF-A0A3B3H7U1-F1
#
_cell.length_a   1.000
_cell.length_b   1.000
_cell.length_c   1.000
_cell.angle_alpha   90.00
_cell.angle_beta   90.00
_cell.angle_gamma   90.00
#
_symmetry.space_group_name_H-M   'P 1'
#
loop_
_entity.id
_entity.type
_entity.pdbx_description
1 polymer ?
#
loop_
_entity_poly.entity_id
_entity_poly.type
_entity_poly.pdbx_seq_one_letter_code
_entity_poly.pdbx_strand_id
1 'polypeptide(L)' 'TDISRMAEANALEELHTELTCPVCLELFHDPVILECGHHFCKVLIFLLCLPS' A
#
# COMPACT_ATOMS: atom_id res chain seq x y z
N THR A 1 -10.04 -16.43 25.81
CA THR A 1 -9.84 -16.48 24.34
C THR A 1 -10.08 -15.12 23.72
N ASP A 2 -9.49 -14.07 24.32
CA ASP A 2 -9.70 -12.66 23.90
C ASP A 2 -8.39 -12.08 23.33
N ILE A 3 -7.27 -12.38 23.99
CA ILE A 3 -5.90 -12.00 23.57
C ILE A 3 -5.58 -12.48 22.14
N SER A 4 -5.99 -13.69 21.77
CA SER A 4 -5.77 -14.24 20.42
C SER A 4 -6.46 -13.40 19.33
N ARG A 5 -7.68 -12.93 19.60
CA ARG A 5 -8.45 -12.13 18.64
C ARG A 5 -7.90 -10.72 18.46
N MET A 6 -7.36 -10.11 19.53
CA MET A 6 -6.70 -8.81 19.44
C MET A 6 -5.38 -8.89 18.68
N ALA A 7 -4.59 -9.95 18.93
CA ALA A 7 -3.35 -10.19 18.20
C ALA A 7 -3.60 -10.42 16.70
N GLU A 8 -4.65 -11.17 16.36
CA GLU A 8 -5.09 -11.36 14.97
C GLU A 8 -5.54 -10.06 14.31
N ALA A 9 -6.29 -9.21 15.04
CA ALA A 9 -6.74 -7.91 14.53
C ALA A 9 -5.55 -6.96 14.26
N ASN A 10 -4.59 -6.89 15.18
CA ASN A 10 -3.39 -6.06 15.01
C ASN A 10 -2.54 -6.54 13.82
N ALA A 11 -2.34 -7.86 13.70
CA ALA A 11 -1.58 -8.41 12.58
C ALA A 11 -2.27 -8.12 11.23
N LEU A 12 -3.61 -8.15 11.20
CA LEU A 12 -4.36 -7.80 9.99
C LEU A 12 -4.22 -6.31 9.65
N GLU A 13 -4.21 -5.44 10.64
CA GLU A 13 -4.03 -4.00 10.46
C GLU A 13 -2.61 -3.67 9.97
N GLU A 14 -1.58 -4.28 10.54
CA GLU A 14 -0.18 -4.17 10.08
C GLU A 14 -0.05 -4.63 8.63
N LEU A 15 -0.61 -5.80 8.28
CA LEU A 15 -0.62 -6.31 6.91
C LEU A 15 -1.36 -5.37 5.96
N HIS A 16 -2.47 -4.77 6.40
CA HIS A 16 -3.22 -3.82 5.60
C HIS A 16 -2.39 -2.57 5.30
N THR A 17 -1.68 -2.03 6.28
CA THR A 17 -0.79 -0.88 6.10
C THR A 17 0.34 -1.19 5.11
N GLU A 18 1.00 -2.33 5.24
CA GLU A 18 2.08 -2.77 4.34
C GLU A 18 1.61 -3.00 2.89
N LEU A 19 0.33 -3.36 2.70
CA LEU A 19 -0.26 -3.60 1.39
C LEU A 19 -0.98 -2.38 0.79
N THR A 20 -0.95 -1.24 1.46
CA THR A 20 -1.61 0.00 1.03
C THR A 20 -0.65 0.91 0.28
N CYS A 21 -1.07 1.41 -0.88
CA CYS A 21 -0.32 2.42 -1.60
C CYS A 21 -0.40 3.77 -0.89
N PRO A 22 0.75 4.40 -0.55
CA PRO A 22 0.75 5.66 0.19
C PRO A 22 0.23 6.85 -0.62
N VAL A 23 -0.01 6.68 -1.93
CA VAL A 23 -0.48 7.76 -2.82
C VAL A 23 -1.99 7.70 -3.02
N CYS A 24 -2.56 6.54 -3.35
CA CYS A 24 -4.01 6.42 -3.52
C CYS A 24 -4.74 6.01 -2.24
N LEU A 25 -4.03 5.61 -1.18
CA LEU A 25 -4.58 5.14 0.10
C LEU A 25 -5.50 3.90 -0.04
N GLU A 26 -5.26 3.12 -1.09
CA GLU A 26 -5.96 1.87 -1.41
C GLU A 26 -4.94 0.73 -1.46
N LEU A 27 -5.41 -0.51 -1.39
CA LEU A 27 -4.54 -1.67 -1.58
C LEU A 27 -3.81 -1.61 -2.93
N PHE A 28 -2.56 -2.06 -2.96
CA PHE A 28 -1.76 -2.05 -4.18
C PHE A 28 -2.46 -2.79 -5.32
N HIS A 29 -2.65 -2.09 -6.43
CA HIS A 29 -3.09 -2.66 -7.70
C HIS A 29 -2.04 -2.36 -8.77
N ASP A 30 -1.47 -3.42 -9.35
CA ASP A 30 -0.31 -3.37 -10.24
C ASP A 30 0.86 -2.54 -9.66
N PRO A 31 1.53 -2.99 -8.58
CA PRO A 31 2.61 -2.23 -7.98
C PRO A 31 3.83 -2.12 -8.91
N VAL A 32 4.41 -0.94 -8.98
CA VAL A 32 5.71 -0.64 -9.60
C VAL A 32 6.71 -0.37 -8.48
N ILE A 33 7.89 -0.97 -8.59
CA ILE A 33 9.00 -0.79 -7.66
C ILE A 33 9.95 0.25 -8.25
N LEU A 34 10.21 1.32 -7.51
CA LEU A 34 11.20 2.33 -7.88
C LEU A 34 12.62 1.85 -7.54
N GLU A 35 13.64 2.49 -8.10
CA GLU A 35 15.05 2.19 -7.76
C GLU A 35 15.38 2.41 -6.27
N CYS A 36 14.61 3.28 -5.60
CA CYS A 36 14.70 3.49 -4.15
C CYS A 36 14.02 2.38 -3.32
N GLY A 37 13.41 1.39 -3.97
CA GLY A 37 12.75 0.25 -3.32
C GLY A 37 11.30 0.50 -2.88
N HIS A 38 10.75 1.71 -3.06
CA HIS A 38 9.36 2.00 -2.71
C HIS A 38 8.35 1.53 -3.79
N HIS A 39 7.14 1.17 -3.34
CA HIS A 39 6.10 0.53 -4.13
C HIS A 39 4.94 1.51 -4.36
N PHE A 40 4.41 1.59 -5.58
CA PHE A 40 3.28 2.45 -5.95
C PHE A 40 2.37 1.78 -6.98
N CYS A 41 1.07 2.10 -7.02
CA CYS A 41 0.18 1.61 -8.08
C CYS A 41 0.58 2.20 -9.45
N LYS A 42 0.67 1.36 -10.49
CA LYS A 42 1.04 1.73 -11.86
C LYS A 42 0.19 2.86 -12.45
N VAL A 43 -1.05 3.00 -11.99
CA VAL A 43 -2.08 3.89 -12.58
C VAL A 43 -1.87 5.37 -12.22
N LEU A 44 -1.14 5.71 -11.15
CA LEU A 44 -0.93 7.12 -10.78
C LEU A 44 0.15 7.83 -11.61
N ILE A 45 1.00 7.09 -12.34
CA ILE A 45 2.06 7.67 -13.19
C ILE A 45 1.45 8.47 -14.36
N PHE A 46 0.28 8.09 -14.86
CA PHE A 46 -0.36 8.78 -15.99
C PHE A 46 -1.09 10.08 -15.61
N LEU A 47 -1.38 10.32 -14.33
CA LEU A 47 -2.14 11.50 -13.89
C LEU A 47 -1.26 12.60 -13.26
N LEU A 48 -0.02 12.28 -12.86
CA LEU A 48 0.88 13.21 -12.16
C LEU A 48 2.09 13.67 -12.99
N CYS A 49 2.26 13.19 -14.23
CA CYS A 49 3.42 13.51 -15.08
C CYS A 49 3.01 13.94 -16.50
N LEU A 50 2.10 14.92 -16.63
CA LEU A 50 2.11 15.79 -17.81
C LEU A 50 3.17 16.87 -17.57
N PRO A 51 4.20 16.98 -18.41
CA PRO A 51 5.20 18.02 -18.30
C PRO A 51 4.53 19.37 -18.62
N SER A 52 4.48 20.26 -17.62
CA SER A 52 4.65 21.69 -17.88
C SER A 52 6.13 21.96 -18.14
#